data_AF-A0AAV0VE58-F1
#
_entry.id   AF-A0AAV0VE58-F1
#
_cell.length_a   1.000
_cell.length_b   1.000
_cell.length_c   1.000
_cell.angle_alpha   90.00
_cell.angle_beta   90.00
_cell.angle_gamma   90.00
#
_symmetry.space_group_name_H-M   'P 1'
#
loop_
_entity.id
_entity.type
_entity.pdbx_description
1 polymer ?
#
loop_
_entity_poly.entity_id
_entity_poly.type
_entity_poly.pdbx_seq_one_letter_code
_entity_poly.pdbx_strand_id
1 'polypeptide(L)'
;MLRQVFEISDAYVASTAHSRSSSAATGGGLESFAPSRNKNLTHLLSREGVFQLQHGMRLCSTDTAEYIGDPMLSPICSYEVVWLVRLSYKVSTWLNARFGFVNPYHGKRLEDNLEVDPANPFVRFRFNFRFLASKVNLSYLGAFMLLLYVLYFW
;
A
#
# COMPACT_ATOMS: atom_id res chain seq x y z
N MET A 1 7.84 34.63 5.06
CA MET A 1 6.92 34.74 6.21
C MET A 1 6.15 33.47 6.52
N LEU A 2 5.44 32.82 5.58
CA LEU A 2 4.74 31.54 5.83
C LEU A 2 5.60 30.44 6.46
N ARG A 3 6.90 30.39 6.12
CA ARG A 3 7.86 29.39 6.60
C ARG A 3 8.10 29.40 8.11
N GLN A 4 8.21 30.58 8.71
CA GLN A 4 8.35 30.73 10.17
C GLN A 4 7.03 30.51 10.90
N VAL A 5 5.90 30.80 10.24
CA VAL A 5 4.56 30.58 10.79
C VAL A 5 4.24 29.08 10.93
N PHE A 6 4.78 28.23 10.06
CA PHE A 6 4.59 26.77 10.10
C PHE A 6 5.77 25.99 10.67
N GLU A 7 6.80 26.66 11.19
CA GLU A 7 8.01 26.02 11.74
C GLU A 7 8.63 24.98 10.79
N ILE A 8 8.57 25.21 9.48
CA ILE A 8 9.04 24.23 8.49
C ILE A 8 10.57 24.21 8.50
N SER A 9 11.14 23.13 9.05
CA SER A 9 12.57 22.88 9.13
C SER A 9 13.26 23.05 7.77
N ASP A 10 14.47 23.64 7.78
CA ASP A 10 15.31 23.79 6.59
C ASP A 10 15.58 22.45 5.87
N ALA A 11 15.64 21.35 6.63
CA ALA A 11 15.80 20.00 6.08
C ALA A 11 14.64 19.56 5.18
N TYR A 12 13.41 20.00 5.48
CA TYR A 12 12.22 19.62 4.72
C TYR A 12 12.19 20.24 3.31
N VAL A 13 12.70 21.47 3.19
CA VAL A 13 12.77 22.20 1.91
C VAL A 13 13.89 21.67 1.03
N ALA A 14 15.05 21.31 1.61
CA ALA A 14 16.14 20.67 0.86
C ALA A 14 15.71 19.31 0.30
N SER A 15 14.98 18.51 1.09
CA SER A 15 14.53 17.17 0.69
C SER A 15 13.52 17.19 -0.48
N THR A 16 12.64 18.19 -0.52
CA THR A 16 11.66 18.37 -1.60
C THR A 16 12.23 18.99 -2.88
N ALA A 17 13.26 19.84 -2.76
CA ALA A 17 13.99 20.36 -3.92
C ALA A 17 14.87 19.28 -4.56
N HIS A 18 15.53 18.45 -3.74
CA HIS A 18 16.31 17.32 -4.22
C HIS A 18 15.43 16.19 -4.78
N SER A 19 14.23 15.93 -4.26
CA SER A 19 13.33 14.88 -4.78
C SER A 19 12.87 15.12 -6.23
N ARG A 20 12.71 16.39 -6.63
CA ARG A 20 12.37 16.77 -8.01
C ARG A 20 13.58 16.82 -8.95
N SER A 21 14.77 17.10 -8.41
CA SER A 21 15.99 17.25 -9.22
C SER A 21 16.72 15.93 -9.45
N SER A 22 16.68 14.99 -8.49
CA SER A 22 17.44 13.73 -8.58
C SER A 22 16.72 12.61 -9.33
N SER A 23 15.40 12.70 -9.51
CA SER A 23 14.62 11.78 -10.35
C SER A 23 14.90 11.95 -11.85
N ALA A 24 15.53 13.06 -12.27
CA ALA A 24 15.87 13.33 -13.66
C ALA A 24 17.32 12.97 -14.04
N ALA A 25 18.23 12.78 -13.07
CA ALA A 25 19.68 12.76 -13.35
C ALA A 25 20.36 11.39 -13.17
N THR A 26 19.77 10.44 -12.46
CA THR A 26 20.39 9.12 -12.25
C THR A 26 19.30 8.05 -12.21
N GLY A 27 19.41 7.04 -13.07
CA GLY A 27 18.58 5.82 -13.06
C GLY A 27 18.77 4.94 -11.82
N GLY A 28 19.06 5.53 -10.66
CA GLY A 28 19.05 4.86 -9.36
C GLY A 28 17.61 4.78 -8.87
N GLY A 29 17.12 3.56 -8.67
CA GLY A 29 15.74 3.30 -8.24
C GLY A 29 15.36 4.06 -6.97
N LEU A 30 14.05 4.30 -6.82
CA LEU A 30 13.39 4.93 -5.66
C LEU A 30 13.82 4.34 -4.29
N GLU A 31 14.41 3.15 -4.27
CA GLU A 31 15.02 2.54 -3.08
C GLU A 31 16.14 3.40 -2.45
N SER A 32 16.82 4.23 -3.25
CA SER A 32 17.92 5.08 -2.78
C SER A 32 17.50 6.18 -1.80
N PHE A 33 16.20 6.44 -1.63
CA PHE A 33 15.67 7.45 -0.72
C PHE A 33 14.83 6.89 0.42
N ALA A 34 14.59 5.57 0.43
CA ALA A 34 13.88 4.92 1.52
C ALA A 34 14.72 4.95 2.81
N PRO A 35 14.08 5.11 3.98
CA PRO A 35 14.77 5.00 5.27
C PRO A 35 15.19 3.55 5.52
N SER A 36 16.29 3.38 6.25
CA SER A 36 16.80 2.05 6.61
C SER A 36 15.80 1.24 7.47
N ARG A 37 15.65 -0.04 7.14
CA ARG A 37 14.68 -0.97 7.75
C ARG A 37 15.39 -2.09 8.48
N ASN A 38 14.69 -2.67 9.46
CA ASN A 38 15.21 -3.79 10.22
C ASN A 38 15.33 -5.03 9.31
N LYS A 39 16.48 -5.71 9.35
CA LYS A 39 16.78 -6.89 8.51
C LYS A 39 15.85 -8.07 8.80
N ASN A 40 15.41 -8.21 10.04
CA ASN A 40 14.55 -9.33 10.47
C ASN A 40 13.05 -9.00 10.33
N LEU A 41 12.71 -7.71 10.36
CA LEU A 41 11.33 -7.20 10.32
C LEU A 41 11.31 -6.02 9.35
N THR A 42 11.24 -6.33 8.06
CA THR A 42 11.36 -5.35 6.97
C THR A 42 10.29 -4.24 7.02
N HIS A 43 9.20 -4.47 7.74
CA HIS A 43 8.14 -3.50 7.96
C HIS A 43 8.44 -2.50 9.09
N LEU A 44 9.43 -2.76 9.96
CA LEU A 44 9.89 -1.82 10.98
C LEU A 44 11.11 -1.03 10.51
N LEU A 45 11.14 0.24 10.91
CA LEU A 45 12.32 1.09 10.77
C LEU A 45 13.41 0.62 11.74
N SER A 46 14.66 0.64 11.26
CA SER A 46 15.81 0.47 12.16
C SER A 46 16.03 1.75 12.97
N ARG A 47 16.88 1.70 14.01
CA ARG A 47 17.22 2.93 14.77
C ARG A 47 17.84 4.00 13.87
N GLU A 48 18.65 3.57 12.91
CA GLU A 48 19.22 4.43 11.88
C GLU A 48 18.14 5.02 10.98
N GLY A 49 17.12 4.23 10.62
CA GLY A 49 15.98 4.69 9.81
C GLY A 49 15.14 5.74 10.52
N VAL A 50 14.90 5.55 11.83
CA VAL A 50 14.23 6.55 12.67
C VAL A 50 15.03 7.85 12.72
N PHE A 51 16.35 7.75 12.93
CA PHE A 51 17.23 8.92 12.94
C PHE A 51 17.22 9.65 11.59
N GLN A 52 17.26 8.91 10.47
CA GLN A 52 17.18 9.47 9.12
C GLN A 52 15.89 10.25 8.86
N LEU A 53 14.75 9.75 9.35
CA LEU A 53 13.47 10.44 9.22
C LEU A 53 13.41 11.69 10.12
N GLN A 54 13.84 11.59 11.37
CA GLN A 54 13.83 12.71 12.32
C GLN A 54 14.66 13.91 11.82
N HIS A 55 15.76 13.65 11.11
CA HIS A 55 16.65 14.69 10.59
C HIS A 55 16.39 15.03 9.11
N GLY A 56 15.32 14.50 8.50
CA GLY A 56 14.96 14.80 7.11
C GLY A 56 15.95 14.29 6.05
N MET A 57 16.83 13.34 6.40
CA MET A 57 17.83 12.78 5.49
C MET A 57 17.25 11.79 4.47
N ARG A 58 16.07 11.23 4.77
CA ARG A 58 15.34 10.28 3.92
C ARG A 58 13.85 10.61 3.95
N LEU A 59 13.13 10.22 2.89
CA LEU A 59 11.70 10.45 2.76
C LEU A 59 10.95 9.13 2.94
N CYS A 60 9.89 9.14 3.74
CA CYS A 60 8.93 8.05 3.77
C CYS A 60 7.80 8.39 2.80
N SER A 61 7.85 7.85 1.58
CA SER A 61 6.76 8.01 0.61
C SER A 61 5.68 6.95 0.86
N THR A 62 4.44 7.26 0.49
CA THR A 62 3.31 6.31 0.60
C THR A 62 3.56 5.01 -0.17
N ASP A 63 4.35 5.05 -1.25
CA ASP A 63 4.72 3.87 -2.03
C ASP A 63 5.69 2.95 -1.28
N THR A 64 6.44 3.48 -0.32
CA THR A 64 7.32 2.67 0.53
C THR A 64 6.59 2.11 1.75
N ALA A 65 5.58 2.80 2.27
CA ALA A 65 4.85 2.40 3.47
C ALA A 65 3.72 1.41 3.13
N GLU A 66 4.06 0.12 3.04
CA GLU A 66 3.08 -0.94 2.82
C GLU A 66 2.15 -1.10 4.03
N TYR A 67 0.87 -1.38 3.77
CA TYR A 67 -0.11 -1.65 4.81
C TYR A 67 0.17 -3.01 5.47
N ILE A 68 0.20 -3.03 6.79
CA ILE A 68 0.45 -4.24 7.58
C ILE A 68 -0.85 -4.61 8.31
N GLY A 69 -1.34 -5.81 8.04
CA GLY A 69 -2.62 -6.32 8.54
C GLY A 69 -3.40 -7.03 7.43
N ASP A 70 -4.67 -7.35 7.71
CA ASP A 70 -5.51 -8.03 6.72
C ASP A 70 -5.77 -7.11 5.51
N PRO A 71 -5.30 -7.45 4.30
CA PRO A 71 -5.48 -6.62 3.11
C PRO A 71 -6.96 -6.41 2.75
N MET A 72 -7.86 -7.31 3.18
CA MET A 72 -9.30 -7.13 3.00
C MET A 72 -9.88 -6.05 3.91
N LEU A 73 -9.26 -5.80 5.07
CA LEU A 73 -9.69 -4.83 6.08
C LEU A 73 -8.86 -3.54 6.08
N SER A 74 -7.96 -3.38 5.10
CA SER A 74 -7.20 -2.15 4.94
C SER A 74 -8.12 -0.93 4.80
N PRO A 75 -7.69 0.27 5.25
CA PRO A 75 -8.46 1.49 5.09
C PRO A 75 -8.92 1.69 3.64
N ILE A 76 -10.14 2.22 3.45
CA ILE A 76 -10.67 2.46 2.10
C ILE A 76 -9.88 3.58 1.45
N CYS A 77 -9.29 3.32 0.29
CA CYS A 77 -8.50 4.30 -0.44
C CYS A 77 -9.39 5.16 -1.36
N SER A 78 -8.94 6.37 -1.68
CA SER A 78 -9.68 7.33 -2.52
C SER A 78 -9.97 6.82 -3.95
N TYR A 79 -9.17 5.88 -4.46
CA TYR A 79 -9.35 5.24 -5.76
C TYR A 79 -10.33 4.07 -5.74
N GLU A 80 -10.86 3.69 -4.58
CA GLU A 80 -11.82 2.59 -4.43
C GLU A 80 -13.26 3.10 -4.39
N VAL A 81 -14.20 2.21 -4.75
CA VAL A 81 -15.64 2.46 -4.64
C VAL A 81 -16.16 1.84 -3.33
N VAL A 82 -16.57 2.68 -2.38
CA VAL A 82 -16.90 2.30 -0.99
C VAL A 82 -17.90 1.13 -0.90
N TRP A 83 -19.00 1.19 -1.65
CA TRP A 83 -20.02 0.15 -1.59
C TRP A 83 -19.51 -1.18 -2.16
N LEU A 84 -18.65 -1.13 -3.18
CA LEU A 84 -18.07 -2.29 -3.84
C LEU A 84 -16.98 -2.93 -2.96
N VAL A 85 -16.23 -2.14 -2.18
CA VAL A 85 -15.34 -2.67 -1.13
C VAL A 85 -16.14 -3.46 -0.10
N ARG A 86 -17.27 -2.92 0.38
CA ARG A 86 -18.13 -3.60 1.37
C ARG A 86 -18.74 -4.88 0.80
N LEU A 87 -19.19 -4.86 -0.46
CA LEU A 87 -19.74 -6.03 -1.13
C LEU A 87 -18.67 -7.11 -1.36
N SER A 88 -17.52 -6.72 -1.93
CA SER A 88 -16.42 -7.64 -2.19
C SER A 88 -15.88 -8.25 -0.91
N TYR A 89 -15.82 -7.50 0.19
CA TYR A 89 -15.50 -8.03 1.52
C TYR A 89 -16.48 -9.14 1.94
N LYS A 90 -17.80 -8.89 1.88
CA LYS A 90 -18.82 -9.89 2.25
C LYS A 90 -18.75 -11.15 1.39
N VAL A 91 -18.57 -11.01 0.08
CA VAL A 91 -18.47 -12.15 -0.84
C VAL A 91 -17.20 -12.94 -0.56
N SER A 92 -16.08 -12.25 -0.38
CA SER A 92 -14.78 -12.86 -0.08
C SER A 92 -14.81 -13.61 1.25
N THR A 93 -15.36 -13.02 2.32
CA THR A 93 -15.47 -13.68 3.63
C THR A 93 -16.43 -14.85 3.60
N TRP A 94 -17.54 -14.74 2.88
CA TRP A 94 -18.48 -15.85 2.68
C TRP A 94 -17.81 -17.03 1.95
N LEU A 95 -17.06 -16.78 0.87
CA LEU A 95 -16.31 -17.81 0.15
C LEU A 95 -15.24 -18.45 1.05
N ASN A 96 -14.45 -17.62 1.73
CA ASN A 96 -13.40 -18.10 2.63
C ASN A 96 -13.98 -18.97 3.76
N ALA A 97 -15.10 -18.57 4.35
CA ALA A 97 -15.80 -19.39 5.35
C ALA A 97 -16.32 -20.70 4.79
N ARG A 98 -16.83 -20.70 3.54
CA ARG A 98 -17.35 -21.92 2.89
C ARG A 98 -16.26 -22.93 2.57
N PHE A 99 -15.07 -22.47 2.21
CA PHE A 99 -13.91 -23.32 1.87
C PHE A 99 -12.97 -23.57 3.07
N GLY A 100 -13.26 -23.02 4.24
CA GLY A 100 -12.47 -23.23 5.46
C GLY A 100 -11.14 -22.47 5.49
N PHE A 101 -10.99 -21.40 4.70
CA PHE A 101 -9.79 -20.56 4.73
C PHE A 101 -9.80 -19.66 5.97
N VAL A 102 -8.91 -19.94 6.92
CA VAL A 102 -8.77 -19.20 8.18
C VAL A 102 -8.01 -17.90 7.95
N ASN A 103 -8.39 -16.83 8.67
CA ASN A 103 -7.67 -15.57 8.65
C ASN A 103 -6.41 -15.65 9.52
N PRO A 104 -5.20 -15.47 8.95
CA PRO A 104 -3.96 -15.49 9.72
C PRO A 104 -3.69 -14.19 10.48
N TYR A 105 -4.38 -13.10 10.12
CA TYR A 105 -4.21 -11.80 10.77
C TYR A 105 -5.00 -11.76 12.08
N HIS A 106 -4.40 -11.18 13.11
CA HIS A 106 -4.96 -11.13 14.46
C HIS A 106 -5.08 -9.68 14.92
N GLY A 107 -6.19 -9.35 15.58
CA GLY A 107 -6.39 -8.04 16.20
C GLY A 107 -6.42 -6.85 15.23
N LYS A 108 -6.40 -5.65 15.80
CA LYS A 108 -6.33 -4.37 15.08
C LYS A 108 -4.98 -3.69 15.23
N ARG A 109 -4.12 -4.19 16.12
CA ARG A 109 -2.81 -3.58 16.40
C ARG A 109 -1.79 -4.14 15.43
N LEU A 110 -0.82 -3.29 15.08
CA LEU A 110 0.28 -3.66 14.22
C LEU A 110 1.08 -4.83 14.81
N GLU A 111 1.36 -4.77 16.10
CA GLU A 111 2.13 -5.76 16.88
C GLU A 111 1.55 -7.18 16.76
N ASP A 112 0.23 -7.31 16.70
CA ASP A 112 -0.46 -8.60 16.61
C ASP A 112 -0.27 -9.29 15.23
N ASN A 113 0.12 -8.51 14.21
CA ASN A 113 0.24 -8.96 12.83
C ASN A 113 1.70 -9.04 12.35
N LEU A 114 2.63 -8.79 13.25
CA LEU A 114 4.05 -8.68 12.96
C LEU A 114 4.71 -10.02 12.61
N GLU A 115 4.18 -11.08 13.20
CA GLU A 115 4.67 -12.47 13.05
C GLU A 115 4.11 -13.16 11.80
N VAL A 116 3.12 -12.54 11.14
CA VAL A 116 2.51 -13.09 9.93
C VAL A 116 3.46 -12.88 8.76
N ASP A 117 4.20 -13.94 8.40
CA ASP A 117 5.09 -13.91 7.24
C ASP A 117 4.28 -13.91 5.92
N PRO A 118 4.29 -12.81 5.13
CA PRO A 118 3.56 -12.73 3.86
C PRO A 118 4.12 -13.69 2.79
N ALA A 119 5.33 -14.23 2.98
CA ALA A 119 5.96 -15.16 2.04
C ALA A 119 5.43 -16.60 2.16
N ASN A 120 4.74 -16.95 3.25
CA ASN A 120 4.27 -18.31 3.47
C ASN A 120 3.02 -18.63 2.60
N PRO A 121 3.10 -19.58 1.66
CA PRO A 121 2.01 -19.85 0.71
C PRO A 121 0.73 -20.40 1.37
N PHE A 122 0.85 -21.11 2.50
CA PHE A 122 -0.30 -21.66 3.23
C PHE A 122 -1.11 -20.57 3.97
N VAL A 123 -0.46 -19.45 4.30
CA VAL A 123 -1.07 -18.25 4.90
C VAL A 123 -1.74 -17.38 3.81
N ARG A 124 -1.29 -17.53 2.56
CA ARG A 124 -1.55 -16.59 1.47
C ARG A 124 -2.85 -16.83 0.71
N PHE A 125 -3.32 -18.08 0.60
CA PHE A 125 -4.47 -18.34 -0.25
C PHE A 125 -5.79 -18.01 0.46
N ARG A 126 -6.30 -16.82 0.18
CA ARG A 126 -7.66 -16.38 0.51
C ARG A 126 -8.29 -15.77 -0.72
N PHE A 127 -9.59 -16.00 -0.89
CA PHE A 127 -10.37 -15.23 -1.85
C PHE A 127 -10.37 -13.77 -1.41
N ASN A 128 -9.85 -12.91 -2.27
CA ASN A 128 -9.83 -11.47 -2.08
C ASN A 128 -10.33 -10.78 -3.35
N PHE A 129 -11.60 -10.39 -3.35
CA PHE A 129 -12.22 -9.67 -4.47
C PHE A 129 -12.10 -8.14 -4.35
N ARG A 130 -11.34 -7.63 -3.37
CA ARG A 130 -11.22 -6.18 -3.15
C ARG A 130 -10.61 -5.46 -4.35
N PHE A 131 -9.73 -6.12 -5.11
CA PHE A 131 -9.16 -5.53 -6.32
C PHE A 131 -10.23 -5.04 -7.31
N LEU A 132 -11.40 -5.70 -7.34
CA LEU A 132 -12.51 -5.31 -8.22
C LEU A 132 -13.11 -3.95 -7.83
N ALA A 133 -12.91 -3.52 -6.58
CA ALA A 133 -13.41 -2.25 -6.08
C ALA A 133 -12.58 -1.03 -6.52
N SER A 134 -11.41 -1.24 -7.14
CA SER A 134 -10.61 -0.17 -7.72
C SER A 134 -11.30 0.43 -8.95
N LYS A 135 -11.43 1.77 -8.98
CA LYS A 135 -11.98 2.51 -10.12
C LYS A 135 -11.23 2.21 -11.42
N VAL A 136 -9.91 2.03 -11.33
CA VAL A 136 -9.06 1.70 -12.48
C VAL A 136 -9.41 0.32 -13.02
N ASN A 137 -9.49 -0.70 -12.15
CA ASN A 137 -9.85 -2.06 -12.55
C ASN A 137 -11.27 -2.12 -13.12
N LEU A 138 -12.20 -1.36 -12.55
CA LEU A 138 -13.56 -1.27 -13.06
C LEU A 138 -13.59 -0.64 -14.47
N SER A 139 -12.74 0.36 -14.73
CA SER A 139 -12.61 0.96 -16.06
C SER A 139 -12.06 -0.02 -17.10
N TYR A 140 -11.05 -0.82 -16.73
CA TYR A 140 -10.54 -1.89 -17.60
C TYR A 140 -11.59 -2.97 -17.87
N LEU A 141 -12.35 -3.38 -16.85
CA LEU A 141 -13.44 -4.33 -17.02
C LEU A 141 -14.52 -3.78 -17.96
N GLY A 142 -14.89 -2.50 -17.80
CA GLY A 142 -15.85 -1.83 -18.67
C GLY A 142 -15.38 -1.77 -20.12
N ALA A 143 -14.12 -1.39 -20.36
CA ALA A 143 -13.52 -1.37 -21.69
C ALA A 143 -13.47 -2.77 -22.33
N PHE A 144 -13.12 -3.79 -21.54
CA PHE A 144 -13.09 -5.17 -21.99
C PHE A 144 -14.49 -5.68 -22.40
N MET A 145 -15.52 -5.39 -21.59
CA MET A 145 -16.89 -5.78 -21.90
C MET A 145 -17.45 -5.05 -23.13
N LEU A 146 -17.09 -3.78 -23.31
CA LEU A 146 -17.44 -3.01 -24.52
C LEU A 146 -16.79 -3.62 -25.76
N LEU A 147 -15.50 -3.95 -25.67
CA LEU A 147 -14.78 -4.58 -26.78
C LEU A 147 -15.39 -5.94 -27.14
N LEU A 148 -15.72 -6.76 -26.15
CA LEU A 148 -16.42 -8.04 -26.37
C LEU A 148 -17.79 -7.83 -27.02
N TYR A 149 -18.54 -6.81 -26.58
CA TYR A 149 -19.83 -6.47 -27.18
C TYR A 149 -19.68 -6.08 -28.65
N VAL A 150 -18.70 -5.24 -28.99
CA VAL A 150 -18.42 -4.85 -30.37
C VAL A 150 -18.03 -6.07 -31.22
N LEU A 151 -17.16 -6.93 -30.70
CA LEU A 151 -16.76 -8.17 -31.40
C LEU A 151 -17.90 -9.19 -31.55
N TYR A 152 -18.88 -9.19 -30.64
CA TYR A 152 -20.01 -10.11 -30.71
C TYR A 152 -21.05 -9.68 -31.76
N PHE A 153 -21.23 -8.37 -31.95
CA PHE A 153 -22.19 -7.81 -32.90
C PHE A 153 -21.61 -7.53 -34.29
N TRP A 154 -20.28 -7.66 -34.46
CA TRP A 154 -19.57 -7.51 -35.73
C TRP A 154 -19.20 -8.87 -36.30
#